data_AF-A0A8T3NDV2-F1
#
_entry.id   AF-A0A8T3NDV2-F1
#
_cell.length_a   1.000
_cell.length_b   1.000
_cell.length_c   1.000
_cell.angle_alpha   90.00
_cell.angle_beta   90.00
_cell.angle_gamma   90.00
#
_symmetry.space_group_name_H-M   'P 1'
#
loop_
_entity.id
_entity.type
_entity.pdbx_description
1 polymer ?
#
loop_
_entity_poly.entity_id
_entity_poly.type
_entity_poly.pdbx_seq_one_letter_code
_entity_poly.pdbx_strand_id
1 'polypeptide(L)'
;MSLSRFDDLVQTERNFSATLLPLVLFPDDFRGLREFVRLVDERTSWERHADGNAVPREEQETHLPERLDGDYLELITEFHIARDLRAGNQVPPDDDPADERVKKDAPDMVIVLGDEVLVCEAKFIGNWTVDKLATQMASQRAQIARLFVARPALRAYRHVAIVPRLIPLDTDAVVTWQDIACLAKSLPAPKYVTERLERAVARYVLPGAARVQNWDGSRLPLHAVIAEVQGRQARRLRTQIGYQGGWNKFCRATYADLAKRWWKPRYPDTNQVRAIPNHWITENCFLERIELIKARPEAAHDGSTSLI
;
A
#
# COMPACT_ATOMS: atom_id res chain seq x y z
N MET A 1 -12.69 14.43 -25.01
CA MET A 1 -12.36 14.77 -23.60
C MET A 1 -12.58 13.53 -22.75
N SER A 2 -11.53 13.00 -22.11
CA SER A 2 -11.68 11.90 -21.15
C SER A 2 -12.21 12.49 -19.84
N LEU A 3 -13.49 12.29 -19.52
CA LEU A 3 -14.04 12.59 -18.21
C LEU A 3 -13.22 11.84 -17.14
N SER A 4 -12.45 12.57 -16.35
CA SER A 4 -11.79 12.02 -15.16
C SER A 4 -12.88 11.56 -14.19
N ARG A 5 -12.98 10.25 -13.97
CA ARG A 5 -14.00 9.66 -13.11
C ARG A 5 -13.64 9.84 -11.63
N PHE A 6 -14.65 9.83 -10.76
CA PHE A 6 -14.49 10.08 -9.33
C PHE A 6 -13.51 9.09 -8.67
N ASP A 7 -13.58 7.81 -9.04
CA ASP A 7 -12.70 6.74 -8.59
C ASP A 7 -11.25 6.88 -9.09
N ASP A 8 -11.03 7.59 -10.21
CA ASP A 8 -9.68 7.99 -10.60
C ASP A 8 -9.15 9.06 -9.66
N LEU A 9 -10.03 9.87 -9.03
CA LEU A 9 -9.62 10.92 -8.11
C LEU A 9 -9.19 10.39 -6.74
N VAL A 10 -9.81 9.30 -6.26
CA VAL A 10 -9.61 8.68 -4.93
C VAL A 10 -8.81 7.38 -4.97
N GLN A 11 -7.93 7.19 -5.95
CA GLN A 11 -7.10 5.98 -6.07
C GLN A 11 -6.28 5.72 -4.79
N THR A 12 -6.68 4.71 -4.02
CA THR A 12 -5.94 4.15 -2.89
C THR A 12 -5.53 2.71 -3.23
N GLU A 13 -4.45 2.21 -2.61
CA GLU A 13 -4.08 0.79 -2.71
C GLU A 13 -5.27 -0.12 -2.39
N ARG A 14 -6.06 0.29 -1.37
CA ARG A 14 -7.27 -0.38 -0.89
C ARG A 14 -8.37 -0.55 -1.94
N ASN A 15 -8.54 0.39 -2.88
CA ASN A 15 -9.53 0.22 -3.95
C ASN A 15 -9.19 -0.98 -4.86
N PHE A 16 -7.92 -1.33 -4.98
CA PHE A 16 -7.49 -2.45 -5.82
C PHE A 16 -7.65 -3.78 -5.11
N SER A 17 -7.21 -3.88 -3.86
CA SER A 17 -7.33 -5.11 -3.07
C SER A 17 -8.74 -5.40 -2.56
N ALA A 18 -9.48 -4.40 -2.10
CA ALA A 18 -10.78 -4.59 -1.46
C ALA A 18 -11.98 -4.45 -2.41
N THR A 19 -11.78 -3.93 -3.63
CA THR A 19 -12.88 -3.75 -4.60
C THR A 19 -12.61 -4.48 -5.91
N LEU A 20 -11.52 -4.12 -6.62
CA LEU A 20 -11.29 -4.68 -7.96
C LEU A 20 -10.93 -6.15 -7.94
N LEU A 21 -10.08 -6.57 -7.00
CA LEU A 21 -9.68 -7.98 -6.90
C LEU A 21 -10.89 -8.88 -6.60
N PRO A 22 -11.77 -8.61 -5.63
CA PRO A 22 -13.02 -9.36 -5.48
C PRO A 22 -13.86 -9.41 -6.76
N LEU A 23 -14.01 -8.31 -7.52
CA LEU A 23 -14.74 -8.34 -8.78
C LEU A 23 -14.12 -9.25 -9.85
N VAL A 24 -12.82 -9.54 -9.76
CA VAL A 24 -12.14 -10.53 -10.63
C VAL A 24 -12.30 -11.96 -10.10
N LEU A 25 -12.32 -12.14 -8.78
CA LEU A 25 -12.37 -13.47 -8.14
C LEU A 25 -13.78 -14.08 -8.13
N PHE A 26 -14.81 -13.26 -8.05
CA PHE A 26 -16.18 -13.74 -7.85
C PHE A 26 -17.14 -13.66 -9.07
N PRO A 27 -16.70 -13.64 -10.35
CA PRO A 27 -17.62 -13.82 -11.47
C PRO A 27 -18.05 -15.29 -11.60
N ASP A 28 -19.27 -15.50 -12.10
CA ASP A 28 -19.80 -16.78 -12.59
C ASP A 28 -19.40 -18.01 -11.77
N ASP A 29 -20.09 -18.23 -10.64
CA ASP A 29 -19.91 -19.42 -9.79
C ASP A 29 -18.45 -19.61 -9.34
N PHE A 30 -17.82 -18.56 -8.80
CA PHE A 30 -16.45 -18.60 -8.27
C PHE A 30 -15.38 -19.06 -9.29
N ARG A 31 -15.65 -18.98 -10.59
CA ARG A 31 -14.67 -19.35 -11.62
C ARG A 31 -13.39 -18.54 -11.50
N GLY A 32 -13.51 -17.24 -11.19
CA GLY A 32 -12.34 -16.39 -11.03
C GLY A 32 -11.45 -16.78 -9.85
N LEU A 33 -12.06 -17.21 -8.75
CA LEU A 33 -11.37 -17.68 -7.57
C LEU A 33 -10.64 -18.99 -7.84
N ARG A 34 -11.26 -19.95 -8.52
CA ARG A 34 -10.61 -21.21 -8.94
C ARG A 34 -9.36 -20.94 -9.78
N GLU A 35 -9.48 -20.08 -10.78
CA GLU A 35 -8.35 -19.71 -11.64
C GLU A 35 -7.28 -18.89 -10.89
N PHE A 36 -7.67 -18.07 -9.91
CA PHE A 36 -6.72 -17.36 -9.05
C PHE A 36 -5.96 -18.31 -8.14
N VAL A 37 -6.63 -19.29 -7.52
CA VAL A 37 -5.97 -20.30 -6.69
C VAL A 37 -5.00 -21.11 -7.56
N ARG A 38 -5.43 -21.57 -8.74
CA ARG A 38 -4.53 -22.24 -9.70
C ARG A 38 -3.31 -21.40 -10.04
N LEU A 39 -3.49 -20.09 -10.28
CA LEU A 39 -2.38 -19.16 -10.51
C LEU A 39 -1.46 -19.06 -9.28
N VAL A 40 -2.01 -19.00 -8.06
CA VAL A 40 -1.22 -19.02 -6.83
C VAL A 40 -0.43 -20.32 -6.75
N ASP A 41 -1.08 -21.49 -6.92
CA ASP A 41 -0.44 -22.80 -6.91
C ASP A 41 0.72 -22.88 -7.89
N GLU A 42 0.52 -22.39 -9.12
CA GLU A 42 1.55 -22.31 -10.16
C GLU A 42 2.76 -21.49 -9.72
N ARG A 43 2.55 -20.41 -8.96
CA ARG A 43 3.59 -19.51 -8.43
C ARG A 43 4.13 -19.92 -7.07
N THR A 44 3.45 -20.85 -6.40
CA THR A 44 3.84 -21.33 -5.09
C THR A 44 5.04 -22.26 -5.21
N SER A 45 6.01 -22.07 -4.32
CA SER A 45 7.12 -23.02 -4.12
C SER A 45 7.00 -23.78 -2.80
N TRP A 46 6.22 -23.27 -1.84
CA TRP A 46 6.13 -23.76 -0.47
C TRP A 46 4.73 -23.51 0.12
N GLU A 47 4.26 -24.36 1.02
CA GLU A 47 3.09 -24.12 1.86
C GLU A 47 3.52 -24.08 3.32
N ARG A 48 2.73 -23.44 4.20
CA ARG A 48 3.07 -23.33 5.62
C ARG A 48 1.98 -23.90 6.51
N HIS A 49 2.38 -24.68 7.50
CA HIS A 49 1.47 -25.21 8.53
C HIS A 49 1.32 -24.24 9.70
N ALA A 50 0.52 -24.64 10.69
CA ALA A 50 0.25 -23.87 11.90
C ALA A 50 1.53 -23.45 12.66
N ASP A 51 2.58 -24.26 12.59
CA ASP A 51 3.90 -24.00 13.21
C ASP A 51 4.80 -23.06 12.38
N GLY A 52 4.36 -22.67 11.18
CA GLY A 52 5.09 -21.82 10.23
C GLY A 52 6.15 -22.56 9.41
N ASN A 53 6.33 -23.87 9.61
CA ASN A 53 7.26 -24.69 8.84
C ASN A 53 6.82 -24.75 7.37
N ALA A 54 7.77 -24.57 6.47
CA ALA A 54 7.54 -24.58 5.04
C ALA A 54 7.68 -26.00 4.48
N VAL A 55 6.66 -26.48 3.77
CA VAL A 55 6.67 -27.78 3.07
C VAL A 55 6.83 -27.55 1.57
N PRO A 56 7.82 -28.18 0.91
CA PRO A 56 8.05 -28.04 -0.52
C PRO A 56 6.84 -28.48 -1.35
N ARG A 57 6.66 -27.85 -2.52
CA ARG A 57 5.56 -28.16 -3.46
C ARG A 57 5.44 -29.63 -3.85
N GLU A 58 6.55 -30.35 -3.97
CA GLU A 58 6.57 -31.75 -4.40
C GLU A 58 5.89 -32.69 -3.39
N GLU A 59 5.73 -32.25 -2.14
CA GLU A 59 5.09 -32.97 -1.05
C GLU A 59 3.66 -32.47 -0.77
N GLN A 60 3.14 -31.55 -1.59
CA GLN A 60 1.82 -30.94 -1.41
C GLN A 60 0.73 -31.74 -2.15
N GLU A 61 -0.32 -32.11 -1.42
CA GLU A 61 -1.58 -32.51 -2.05
C GLU A 61 -2.38 -31.24 -2.38
N THR A 62 -2.72 -31.04 -3.65
CA THR A 62 -3.50 -29.86 -4.07
C THR A 62 -4.98 -30.13 -3.78
N HIS A 63 -5.51 -29.54 -2.70
CA HIS A 63 -6.90 -29.76 -2.24
C HIS A 63 -7.82 -28.59 -2.59
N LEU A 64 -7.84 -28.18 -3.87
CA LEU A 64 -8.97 -27.35 -4.34
C LEU A 64 -10.21 -28.25 -4.39
N PRO A 65 -11.25 -28.01 -3.58
CA PRO A 65 -12.44 -28.83 -3.66
C PRO A 65 -13.08 -28.65 -5.05
N GLU A 66 -13.55 -29.75 -5.65
CA GLU A 66 -14.18 -29.74 -6.99
C GLU A 66 -15.36 -28.76 -7.08
N ARG A 67 -15.99 -28.48 -5.94
CA ARG A 67 -17.01 -27.44 -5.76
C ARG A 67 -16.62 -26.49 -4.63
N LEU A 68 -16.68 -25.20 -4.93
CA LEU A 68 -16.68 -24.12 -3.94
C LEU A 68 -18.15 -23.74 -3.72
N ASP A 69 -18.78 -24.25 -2.68
CA ASP A 69 -20.08 -23.76 -2.21
C ASP A 69 -19.90 -22.81 -1.01
N GLY A 70 -20.97 -22.08 -0.69
CA GLY A 70 -20.92 -20.97 0.28
C GLY A 70 -20.55 -21.38 1.71
N ASP A 71 -20.67 -22.66 2.06
CA ASP A 71 -20.34 -23.18 3.39
C ASP A 71 -18.82 -23.43 3.55
N TYR A 72 -18.04 -23.39 2.45
CA TYR A 72 -16.62 -23.72 2.41
C TYR A 72 -15.73 -22.51 2.07
N LEU A 73 -16.31 -21.33 1.91
CA LEU A 73 -15.62 -20.14 1.43
C LEU A 73 -15.88 -18.91 2.29
N GLU A 74 -14.83 -18.35 2.86
CA GLU A 74 -14.88 -17.04 3.51
C GLU A 74 -13.91 -16.07 2.83
N LEU A 75 -14.39 -14.86 2.51
CA LEU A 75 -13.57 -13.76 2.04
C LEU A 75 -13.61 -12.63 3.06
N ILE A 76 -12.45 -12.27 3.59
CA ILE A 76 -12.33 -11.25 4.62
C ILE A 76 -11.34 -10.18 4.15
N THR A 77 -11.82 -8.96 3.95
CA THR A 77 -10.97 -7.80 3.66
C THR A 77 -10.76 -6.98 4.93
N GLU A 78 -9.58 -6.36 5.08
CA GLU A 78 -9.24 -5.55 6.26
C GLU A 78 -9.28 -6.32 7.60
N PHE A 79 -8.91 -7.60 7.58
CA PHE A 79 -8.97 -8.47 8.75
C PHE A 79 -7.82 -8.21 9.73
N HIS A 80 -8.11 -7.63 10.89
CA HIS A 80 -7.12 -7.46 11.95
C HIS A 80 -7.12 -8.70 12.84
N ILE A 81 -6.55 -9.80 12.34
CA ILE A 81 -6.58 -11.15 12.93
C ILE A 81 -6.54 -11.13 14.47
N ALA A 82 -5.50 -10.56 15.07
CA ALA A 82 -5.35 -10.55 16.53
C ALA A 82 -6.42 -9.76 17.29
N ARG A 83 -6.90 -8.64 16.72
CA ARG A 83 -7.94 -7.80 17.33
C ARG A 83 -9.29 -8.48 17.22
N ASP A 84 -9.59 -9.00 16.04
CA ASP A 84 -10.91 -9.50 15.70
C ASP A 84 -11.15 -10.88 16.34
N LEU A 85 -10.14 -11.74 16.44
CA LEU A 85 -10.22 -13.00 17.20
C LEU A 85 -10.42 -12.78 18.72
N ARG A 86 -9.81 -11.73 19.29
CA ARG A 86 -10.04 -11.36 20.70
C ARG A 86 -11.48 -10.90 20.93
N ALA A 87 -12.02 -10.07 20.04
CA ALA A 87 -13.41 -9.63 20.14
C ALA A 87 -14.40 -10.82 20.06
N GLY A 88 -14.02 -11.89 19.37
CA GLY A 88 -14.78 -13.15 19.30
C GLY A 88 -14.54 -14.12 20.47
N ASN A 89 -13.77 -13.75 21.50
CA ASN A 89 -13.35 -14.64 22.60
C ASN A 89 -12.66 -15.95 22.14
N GLN A 90 -12.01 -15.94 20.98
CA GLN A 90 -11.39 -17.14 20.38
C GLN A 90 -9.91 -17.33 20.73
N VAL A 91 -9.32 -16.42 21.51
CA VAL A 91 -7.93 -16.51 21.98
C VAL A 91 -7.90 -16.20 23.48
N PRO A 92 -7.23 -17.02 24.32
CA PRO A 92 -7.15 -16.79 25.76
C PRO A 92 -6.56 -15.41 26.08
N PRO A 93 -7.05 -14.73 27.14
CA PRO A 93 -6.55 -13.42 27.54
C PRO A 93 -5.09 -13.43 28.02
N ASP A 94 -4.56 -14.60 28.43
CA ASP A 94 -3.21 -14.77 28.98
C ASP A 94 -2.10 -14.84 27.91
N ASP A 95 -2.43 -14.93 26.63
CA ASP A 95 -1.49 -14.61 25.54
C ASP A 95 -1.42 -13.08 25.41
N ASP A 96 -0.74 -12.45 26.36
CA ASP A 96 -0.38 -11.04 26.29
C ASP A 96 0.89 -10.87 25.45
N PRO A 97 0.85 -10.25 24.26
CA PRO A 97 2.01 -9.60 23.71
C PRO A 97 1.77 -8.11 23.97
N ALA A 98 2.05 -7.70 25.20
CA ALA A 98 2.43 -6.32 25.49
C ALA A 98 3.77 -6.06 24.79
N ASP A 99 3.72 -6.07 23.47
CA ASP A 99 4.45 -5.08 22.72
C ASP A 99 3.43 -4.43 21.78
N GLU A 100 2.60 -3.55 22.36
CA GLU A 100 1.84 -2.54 21.62
C GLU A 100 2.75 -1.68 20.70
N ARG A 101 4.07 -1.83 20.80
CA ARG A 101 5.09 -1.25 19.92
C ARG A 101 5.23 -1.97 18.58
N VAL A 102 4.77 -3.21 18.44
CA VAL A 102 4.84 -3.93 17.15
C VAL A 102 3.63 -3.55 16.30
N LYS A 103 3.90 -2.84 15.21
CA LYS A 103 2.89 -2.47 14.20
C LYS A 103 2.21 -3.74 13.66
N LYS A 104 0.93 -3.90 14.01
CA LYS A 104 0.07 -5.00 13.54
C LYS A 104 -0.50 -4.61 12.18
N ASP A 105 0.23 -4.97 11.13
CA ASP A 105 -0.24 -4.80 9.76
C ASP A 105 -1.31 -5.87 9.46
N ALA A 106 -2.50 -5.44 9.05
CA ALA A 106 -3.56 -6.35 8.60
C ALA A 106 -3.30 -6.74 7.15
N PRO A 107 -3.53 -8.01 6.76
CA PRO A 107 -3.57 -8.38 5.35
C PRO A 107 -4.69 -7.62 4.64
N ASP A 108 -4.44 -7.28 3.38
CA ASP A 108 -5.44 -6.67 2.52
C ASP A 108 -6.65 -7.60 2.31
N MET A 109 -6.42 -8.90 2.18
CA MET A 109 -7.45 -9.91 1.94
C MET A 109 -7.04 -11.26 2.50
N VAL A 110 -7.98 -11.98 3.11
CA VAL A 110 -7.85 -13.37 3.57
C VAL A 110 -8.97 -14.18 2.93
N ILE A 111 -8.61 -15.31 2.34
CA ILE A 111 -9.54 -16.26 1.73
C ILE A 111 -9.42 -17.58 2.47
N VAL A 112 -10.49 -18.05 3.09
CA VAL A 112 -10.57 -19.40 3.69
C VAL A 112 -11.26 -20.31 2.68
N LEU A 113 -10.64 -21.45 2.36
CA LEU A 113 -11.09 -22.45 1.41
C LEU A 113 -11.08 -23.82 2.10
N GLY A 114 -12.19 -24.22 2.70
CA GLY A 114 -12.24 -25.43 3.54
C GLY A 114 -11.28 -25.33 4.73
N ASP A 115 -10.26 -26.19 4.75
CA ASP A 115 -9.19 -26.22 5.76
C ASP A 115 -7.93 -25.42 5.35
N GLU A 116 -7.94 -24.74 4.21
CA GLU A 116 -6.81 -23.94 3.74
C GLU A 116 -7.07 -22.43 3.80
N VAL A 117 -5.99 -21.65 3.90
CA VAL A 117 -6.07 -20.18 3.92
C VAL A 117 -5.11 -19.55 2.90
N LEU A 118 -5.61 -18.64 2.08
CA LEU A 118 -4.79 -17.69 1.35
C LEU A 118 -4.79 -16.35 2.06
N VAL A 119 -3.61 -15.83 2.37
CA VAL A 119 -3.43 -14.49 2.93
C VAL A 119 -2.77 -13.63 1.88
N CYS A 120 -3.43 -12.58 1.43
CA CYS A 120 -2.98 -11.74 0.33
C CYS A 120 -2.61 -10.34 0.83
N GLU A 121 -1.41 -9.90 0.46
CA GLU A 121 -0.95 -8.51 0.63
C GLU A 121 -0.71 -7.90 -0.75
N ALA A 122 -1.44 -6.83 -1.06
CA ALA A 122 -1.40 -6.23 -2.38
C ALA A 122 -0.70 -4.85 -2.35
N LYS A 123 0.13 -4.61 -3.36
CA LYS A 123 0.77 -3.32 -3.58
C LYS A 123 0.55 -2.91 -5.02
N PHE A 124 -0.28 -1.90 -5.21
CA PHE A 124 -0.61 -1.44 -6.56
C PHE A 124 -0.14 -0.04 -6.90
N ILE A 125 -0.32 0.94 -6.02
CA ILE A 125 0.03 2.34 -6.27
C ILE A 125 0.53 2.95 -4.97
N GLY A 126 1.79 3.36 -4.89
CA GLY A 126 2.27 4.03 -3.67
C GLY A 126 3.78 4.05 -3.47
N ASN A 127 4.19 4.61 -2.34
CA ASN A 127 5.57 4.63 -1.83
C ASN A 127 5.86 3.39 -0.97
N TRP A 128 5.57 2.19 -1.49
CA TRP A 128 6.07 0.95 -0.91
C TRP A 128 7.51 0.69 -1.38
N THR A 129 8.23 -0.11 -0.61
CA THR A 129 9.55 -0.66 -0.93
C THR A 129 9.52 -2.15 -0.62
N VAL A 130 10.43 -2.92 -1.21
CA VAL A 130 10.54 -4.36 -0.94
C VAL A 130 10.74 -4.59 0.56
N ASP A 131 11.64 -3.84 1.21
CA ASP A 131 11.89 -3.97 2.65
C ASP A 131 10.64 -3.70 3.50
N LYS A 132 9.83 -2.69 3.13
CA LYS A 132 8.59 -2.40 3.86
C LYS A 132 7.58 -3.53 3.69
N LEU A 133 7.42 -4.03 2.47
CA LEU A 133 6.54 -5.15 2.20
C LEU A 133 6.99 -6.41 2.95
N ALA A 134 8.29 -6.73 2.91
CA ALA A 134 8.86 -7.85 3.67
C ALA A 134 8.60 -7.71 5.18
N THR A 135 8.79 -6.51 5.73
CA THR A 135 8.47 -6.22 7.14
C THR A 135 6.99 -6.44 7.45
N GLN A 136 6.09 -5.97 6.57
CA GLN A 136 4.65 -6.14 6.74
C GLN A 136 4.26 -7.63 6.70
N MET A 137 4.81 -8.38 5.75
CA MET A 137 4.49 -9.79 5.61
C MET A 137 5.03 -10.62 6.79
N ALA A 138 6.23 -10.34 7.29
CA ALA A 138 6.73 -10.96 8.51
C ALA A 138 5.81 -10.69 9.72
N SER A 139 5.31 -9.46 9.88
CA SER A 139 4.34 -9.09 10.93
C SER A 139 3.00 -9.82 10.76
N GLN A 140 2.52 -9.98 9.53
CA GLN A 140 1.29 -10.71 9.24
C GLN A 140 1.42 -12.20 9.55
N ARG A 141 2.54 -12.86 9.22
CA ARG A 141 2.77 -14.28 9.54
C ARG A 141 2.67 -14.57 11.03
N ALA A 142 3.26 -13.72 11.86
CA ALA A 142 3.14 -13.84 13.32
C ALA A 142 1.68 -13.73 13.81
N GLN A 143 0.82 -13.02 13.08
CA GLN A 143 -0.61 -12.92 13.39
C GLN A 143 -1.40 -14.11 12.84
N ILE A 144 -1.05 -14.65 11.68
CA ILE A 144 -1.69 -15.81 11.06
C ILE A 144 -1.62 -17.04 11.98
N ALA A 145 -0.51 -17.25 12.70
CA ALA A 145 -0.40 -18.33 13.68
C ALA A 145 -1.58 -18.35 14.70
N ARG A 146 -2.13 -17.18 15.05
CA ARG A 146 -3.30 -17.08 15.95
C ARG A 146 -4.59 -17.55 15.30
N LEU A 147 -4.71 -17.41 13.97
CA LEU A 147 -5.84 -17.93 13.23
C LEU A 147 -5.93 -19.46 13.35
N PHE A 148 -4.79 -20.15 13.31
CA PHE A 148 -4.73 -21.61 13.51
C PHE A 148 -5.09 -22.03 14.93
N VAL A 149 -4.75 -21.23 15.95
CA VAL A 149 -5.20 -21.48 17.33
C VAL A 149 -6.72 -21.36 17.45
N ALA A 150 -7.30 -20.31 16.85
CA ALA A 150 -8.74 -20.08 16.88
C ALA A 150 -9.53 -21.05 15.99
N ARG A 151 -8.91 -21.56 14.93
CA ARG A 151 -9.49 -22.48 13.94
C ARG A 151 -8.57 -23.69 13.73
N PRO A 152 -8.54 -24.63 14.68
CA PRO A 152 -7.64 -25.79 14.63
C PRO A 152 -7.96 -26.79 13.51
N ALA A 153 -9.10 -26.64 12.83
CA ALA A 153 -9.43 -27.40 11.63
C ALA A 153 -8.63 -26.94 10.40
N LEU A 154 -7.99 -25.76 10.44
CA LEU A 154 -7.15 -25.29 9.34
C LEU A 154 -5.85 -26.12 9.27
N ARG A 155 -5.54 -26.63 8.08
CA ARG A 155 -4.36 -27.46 7.80
C ARG A 155 -3.14 -26.63 7.41
N ALA A 156 -3.33 -25.65 6.53
CA ALA A 156 -2.23 -24.91 5.92
C ALA A 156 -2.64 -23.51 5.48
N TYR A 157 -1.65 -22.63 5.30
CA TYR A 157 -1.82 -21.33 4.67
C TYR A 157 -0.74 -21.03 3.64
N ARG A 158 -1.08 -20.12 2.73
CA ARG A 158 -0.16 -19.53 1.76
C ARG A 158 -0.23 -18.03 1.81
N HIS A 159 0.91 -17.40 2.01
CA HIS A 159 1.09 -15.96 1.98
C HIS A 159 1.43 -15.51 0.57
N VAL A 160 0.58 -14.67 0.00
CA VAL A 160 0.63 -14.25 -1.40
C VAL A 160 0.90 -12.75 -1.47
N ALA A 161 1.98 -12.36 -2.14
CA ALA A 161 2.24 -10.98 -2.48
C ALA A 161 1.69 -10.64 -3.87
N ILE A 162 0.78 -9.68 -3.96
CA ILE A 162 0.22 -9.20 -5.23
C ILE A 162 0.86 -7.85 -5.59
N VAL A 163 1.84 -7.85 -6.47
CA VAL A 163 2.77 -6.73 -6.68
C VAL A 163 2.87 -6.31 -8.16
N PRO A 164 3.36 -5.12 -8.50
CA PRO A 164 3.37 -4.66 -9.89
C PRO A 164 4.34 -5.42 -10.80
N ARG A 165 5.34 -6.07 -10.20
CA ARG A 165 6.39 -6.83 -10.88
C ARG A 165 6.93 -7.91 -9.96
N LEU A 166 7.50 -8.96 -10.54
CA LEU A 166 8.20 -10.00 -9.77
C LEU A 166 9.34 -9.37 -8.97
N ILE A 167 9.42 -9.75 -7.69
CA ILE A 167 10.45 -9.32 -6.75
C ILE A 167 10.86 -10.54 -5.90
N PRO A 168 12.13 -10.63 -5.49
CA PRO A 168 12.52 -11.63 -4.51
C PRO A 168 11.93 -11.24 -3.15
N LEU A 169 11.05 -12.08 -2.62
CA LEU A 169 10.38 -11.86 -1.35
C LEU A 169 10.21 -13.19 -0.65
N ASP A 170 10.45 -13.22 0.66
CA ASP A 170 10.18 -14.38 1.50
C ASP A 170 8.66 -14.50 1.70
N THR A 171 8.01 -15.14 0.75
CA THR A 171 6.56 -15.39 0.69
C THR A 171 6.32 -16.67 -0.10
N ASP A 172 5.13 -17.24 0.04
CA ASP A 172 4.83 -18.52 -0.58
C ASP A 172 4.54 -18.37 -2.08
N ALA A 173 3.90 -17.27 -2.49
CA ALA A 173 3.73 -16.91 -3.91
C ALA A 173 3.86 -15.40 -4.16
N VAL A 174 4.44 -15.05 -5.31
CA VAL A 174 4.44 -13.69 -5.85
C VAL A 174 3.61 -13.66 -7.13
N VAL A 175 2.45 -13.01 -7.06
CA VAL A 175 1.56 -12.79 -8.19
C VAL A 175 1.71 -11.35 -8.65
N THR A 176 1.83 -11.12 -9.95
CA THR A 176 1.89 -9.76 -10.47
C THR A 176 0.51 -9.22 -10.80
N TRP A 177 0.35 -7.90 -10.79
CA TRP A 177 -0.87 -7.29 -11.31
C TRP A 177 -1.07 -7.53 -12.81
N GLN A 178 -0.01 -7.82 -13.56
CA GLN A 178 -0.13 -8.30 -14.94
C GLN A 178 -0.81 -9.67 -14.98
N ASP A 179 -0.49 -10.57 -14.04
CA ASP A 179 -1.16 -11.87 -13.93
C ASP A 179 -2.65 -11.68 -13.60
N ILE A 180 -2.99 -10.81 -12.65
CA ILE A 180 -4.39 -10.47 -12.31
C ILE A 180 -5.12 -9.84 -13.51
N ALA A 181 -4.45 -8.98 -14.28
CA ALA A 181 -5.04 -8.39 -15.48
C ALA A 181 -5.27 -9.44 -16.57
N CYS A 182 -4.35 -10.40 -16.76
CA CYS A 182 -4.54 -11.52 -17.67
C CYS A 182 -5.72 -12.40 -17.24
N LEU A 183 -5.82 -12.70 -15.94
CA LEU A 183 -6.94 -13.42 -15.34
C LEU A 183 -8.27 -12.69 -15.59
N ALA A 184 -8.33 -11.38 -15.35
CA ALA A 184 -9.54 -10.59 -15.61
C ALA A 184 -9.94 -10.55 -17.10
N LYS A 185 -9.01 -10.77 -18.04
CA LYS A 185 -9.32 -10.86 -19.47
C LYS A 185 -9.84 -12.23 -19.90
N SER A 186 -9.34 -13.30 -19.27
CA SER A 186 -9.78 -14.66 -19.59
C SER A 186 -11.13 -15.02 -18.98
N LEU A 187 -11.60 -14.21 -18.04
CA LEU A 187 -12.87 -14.35 -17.35
C LEU A 187 -13.91 -13.35 -17.88
N PRO A 188 -15.21 -13.60 -17.65
CA PRO A 188 -16.28 -12.63 -17.91
C PRO A 188 -16.31 -11.51 -16.86
N ALA A 189 -15.14 -11.00 -16.46
CA ALA A 189 -15.04 -9.87 -15.55
C ALA A 189 -15.65 -8.62 -16.21
N PRO A 190 -16.22 -7.69 -15.43
CA PRO A 190 -16.79 -6.46 -16.00
C PRO A 190 -15.73 -5.71 -16.81
N LYS A 191 -16.07 -5.31 -18.05
CA LYS A 191 -15.17 -4.57 -18.97
C LYS A 191 -14.44 -3.41 -18.28
N TYR A 192 -15.13 -2.74 -17.36
CA TYR A 192 -14.56 -1.69 -16.52
C TYR A 192 -13.34 -2.15 -15.70
N VAL A 193 -13.42 -3.31 -15.04
CA VAL A 193 -12.36 -3.88 -14.21
C VAL A 193 -11.16 -4.25 -15.07
N THR A 194 -11.41 -4.94 -16.19
CA THR A 194 -10.38 -5.39 -17.13
C THR A 194 -9.60 -4.21 -17.72
N GLU A 195 -10.29 -3.21 -18.29
CA GLU A 195 -9.63 -2.01 -18.84
C GLU A 195 -8.84 -1.23 -17.78
N ARG A 196 -9.34 -1.23 -16.53
CA ARG A 196 -8.70 -0.49 -15.44
C ARG A 196 -7.40 -1.15 -15.00
N LEU A 197 -7.40 -2.47 -14.84
CA LEU A 197 -6.21 -3.25 -14.53
C LEU A 197 -5.17 -3.12 -15.65
N GLU A 198 -5.58 -3.25 -16.92
CA GLU A 198 -4.69 -3.08 -18.07
C GLU A 198 -3.97 -1.73 -18.09
N ARG A 199 -4.72 -0.63 -17.99
CA ARG A 199 -4.13 0.73 -17.98
C ARG A 199 -3.18 0.92 -16.83
N ALA A 200 -3.51 0.34 -15.68
CA ALA A 200 -2.71 0.51 -14.50
C ALA A 200 -1.44 -0.34 -14.53
N VAL A 201 -1.48 -1.55 -15.09
CA VAL A 201 -0.32 -2.39 -15.36
C VAL A 201 0.60 -1.76 -16.41
N ALA A 202 0.04 -1.14 -17.46
CA ALA A 202 0.82 -0.43 -18.46
C ALA A 202 1.73 0.66 -17.86
N ARG A 203 1.37 1.24 -16.70
CA ARG A 203 2.24 2.19 -15.97
C ARG A 203 3.53 1.57 -15.45
N TYR A 204 3.57 0.25 -15.23
CA TYR A 204 4.69 -0.50 -14.66
C TYR A 204 5.51 -1.28 -15.69
N VAL A 205 4.93 -1.60 -16.86
CA VAL A 205 5.59 -2.36 -17.94
C VAL A 205 6.51 -1.46 -18.81
N LEU A 206 6.35 -0.14 -18.77
CA LEU A 206 7.21 0.78 -19.53
C LEU A 206 8.68 0.67 -19.08
N PRO A 207 9.60 0.17 -19.94
CA PRO A 207 11.03 0.11 -19.63
C PRO A 207 11.53 1.54 -19.43
N GLY A 208 12.13 1.83 -18.27
CA GLY A 208 12.58 3.18 -17.98
C GLY A 208 11.49 4.16 -17.50
N ALA A 209 10.30 3.68 -17.11
CA ALA A 209 9.42 4.46 -16.26
C ALA A 209 10.07 4.63 -14.88
N ALA A 210 11.06 5.51 -14.80
CA ALA A 210 11.31 6.29 -13.60
C ALA A 210 9.92 6.66 -13.07
N ARG A 211 9.56 6.17 -11.87
CA ARG A 211 8.32 6.53 -11.15
C ARG A 211 8.00 7.96 -11.58
N VAL A 212 6.96 8.21 -12.37
CA VAL A 212 6.83 9.53 -12.99
C VAL A 212 6.70 10.51 -11.83
N GLN A 213 7.81 11.17 -11.51
CA GLN A 213 7.94 11.84 -10.23
C GLN A 213 7.10 13.08 -10.39
N ASN A 214 6.16 13.30 -9.48
CA ASN A 214 5.38 14.53 -9.47
C ASN A 214 6.21 15.74 -8.97
N TRP A 215 7.53 15.62 -9.03
CA TRP A 215 8.53 16.58 -8.59
C TRP A 215 9.76 16.42 -9.48
N ASP A 216 10.55 17.48 -9.58
CA ASP A 216 11.62 17.60 -10.56
C ASP A 216 13.01 17.56 -9.90
N GLY A 217 13.96 16.93 -10.59
CA GLY A 217 15.37 16.92 -10.21
C GLY A 217 15.69 16.12 -8.95
N SER A 218 16.59 16.67 -8.12
CA SER A 218 17.00 16.12 -6.83
C SER A 218 16.31 16.85 -5.68
N ARG A 219 16.19 16.20 -4.53
CA ARG A 219 15.68 16.89 -3.34
C ARG A 219 16.70 17.93 -2.88
N LEU A 220 16.23 19.11 -2.50
CA LEU A 220 17.07 20.25 -2.16
C LEU A 220 16.99 20.59 -0.67
N PRO A 221 18.09 21.01 -0.02
CA PRO A 221 18.00 21.62 1.30
C PRO A 221 17.27 22.97 1.24
N LEU A 222 16.82 23.50 2.39
CA LEU A 222 15.96 24.69 2.44
C LEU A 222 16.57 25.91 1.71
N HIS A 223 17.84 26.22 1.94
CA HIS A 223 18.49 27.36 1.29
C HIS A 223 18.56 27.21 -0.25
N ALA A 224 18.79 25.99 -0.74
CA ALA A 224 18.88 25.71 -2.16
C ALA A 224 17.51 25.77 -2.84
N VAL A 225 16.44 25.29 -2.19
CA VAL A 225 15.10 25.44 -2.77
C VAL A 225 14.64 26.90 -2.77
N ILE A 226 15.02 27.71 -1.79
CA ILE A 226 14.73 29.16 -1.80
C ILE A 226 15.42 29.82 -3.00
N ALA A 227 16.71 29.57 -3.20
CA ALA A 227 17.45 30.10 -4.35
C ALA A 227 16.87 29.66 -5.70
N GLU A 228 16.49 28.38 -5.81
CA GLU A 228 15.85 27.83 -7.00
C GLU A 228 14.51 28.53 -7.31
N VAL A 229 13.65 28.68 -6.29
CA VAL A 229 12.35 29.35 -6.43
C VAL A 229 12.53 30.82 -6.84
N GLN A 230 13.43 31.55 -6.19
CA GLN A 230 13.74 32.94 -6.53
C GLN A 230 14.29 33.07 -7.96
N GLY A 231 15.23 32.19 -8.35
CA GLY A 231 15.81 32.20 -9.69
C GLY A 231 14.81 31.86 -10.80
N ARG A 232 13.80 31.01 -10.52
CA ARG A 232 12.71 30.75 -11.46
C ARG A 232 11.67 31.88 -11.50
N GLN A 233 11.34 32.47 -10.35
CA GLN A 233 10.45 33.62 -10.26
C GLN A 233 10.99 34.82 -11.06
N ALA A 234 12.31 35.09 -10.99
CA ALA A 234 12.97 36.12 -11.79
C ALA A 234 12.83 35.89 -13.31
N ARG A 235 12.75 34.61 -13.73
CA ARG A 235 12.51 34.20 -15.11
C ARG A 235 11.03 34.06 -15.46
N ARG A 236 10.12 34.44 -14.55
CA ARG A 236 8.66 34.29 -14.68
C ARG A 236 8.23 32.85 -14.92
N LEU A 237 8.96 31.88 -14.38
CA LEU A 237 8.66 30.46 -14.47
C LEU A 237 8.00 29.97 -13.19
N ARG A 238 6.99 29.11 -13.31
CA ARG A 238 6.23 28.64 -12.16
C ARG A 238 6.97 27.55 -11.39
N THR A 239 6.78 27.56 -10.07
CA THR A 239 7.35 26.54 -9.18
C THR A 239 6.40 26.20 -8.04
N GLN A 240 6.18 24.92 -7.81
CA GLN A 240 5.47 24.41 -6.64
C GLN A 240 6.41 23.65 -5.73
N ILE A 241 6.15 23.70 -4.42
CA ILE A 241 7.02 23.13 -3.40
C ILE A 241 6.21 22.10 -2.61
N GLY A 242 6.69 20.86 -2.59
CA GLY A 242 6.00 19.76 -1.92
C GLY A 242 6.18 19.80 -0.41
N TYR A 243 5.08 19.79 0.35
CA TYR A 243 5.07 19.68 1.81
C TYR A 243 4.03 18.67 2.31
N GLN A 244 4.49 17.63 3.02
CA GLN A 244 3.60 16.59 3.56
C GLN A 244 2.70 17.18 4.65
N GLY A 245 1.38 17.11 4.47
CA GLY A 245 0.39 17.77 5.33
C GLY A 245 -0.04 19.15 4.83
N GLY A 246 0.51 19.60 3.70
CA GLY A 246 0.03 20.78 2.98
C GLY A 246 0.30 22.12 3.65
N TRP A 247 -0.37 23.14 3.14
CA TRP A 247 -0.25 24.54 3.59
C TRP A 247 -0.49 24.70 5.08
N ASN A 248 -1.56 24.09 5.63
CA ASN A 248 -1.90 24.22 7.05
C ASN A 248 -0.79 23.73 7.97
N LYS A 249 -0.15 22.60 7.66
CA LYS A 249 0.95 22.08 8.45
C LYS A 249 2.23 22.91 8.26
N PHE A 250 2.49 23.36 7.03
CA PHE A 250 3.61 24.25 6.73
C PHE A 250 3.53 25.57 7.51
N CYS A 251 2.35 26.18 7.62
CA CYS A 251 2.13 27.41 8.39
C CYS A 251 2.38 27.28 9.89
N ARG A 252 2.39 26.05 10.44
CA ARG A 252 2.65 25.79 11.86
C ARG A 252 4.11 25.41 12.15
N ALA A 253 4.92 25.18 11.13
CA ALA A 253 6.31 24.75 11.29
C ALA A 253 7.22 25.92 11.71
N THR A 254 8.24 25.60 12.53
CA THR A 254 9.32 26.54 12.90
C THR A 254 10.41 26.59 11.83
N TYR A 255 11.28 27.61 11.85
CA TYR A 255 12.41 27.68 10.91
C TYR A 255 13.32 26.45 11.04
N ALA A 256 13.64 26.06 12.28
CA ALA A 256 14.47 24.90 12.58
C ALA A 256 13.89 23.60 12.00
N ASP A 257 12.56 23.42 12.07
CA ASP A 257 11.88 22.26 11.47
C ASP A 257 12.00 22.25 9.95
N LEU A 258 11.85 23.42 9.32
CA LEU A 258 11.92 23.58 7.88
C LEU A 258 13.35 23.39 7.35
N ALA A 259 14.35 23.85 8.10
CA ALA A 259 15.77 23.77 7.74
C ALA A 259 16.30 22.32 7.71
N LYS A 260 15.77 21.44 8.57
CA LYS A 260 16.15 20.02 8.63
C LYS A 260 15.58 19.16 7.50
N ARG A 261 14.72 19.72 6.64
CA ARG A 261 13.97 18.96 5.63
C ARG A 261 14.61 19.03 4.25
N TRP A 262 14.40 17.96 3.50
CA TRP A 262 14.64 17.88 2.07
C TRP A 262 13.36 18.24 1.30
N TRP A 263 13.49 19.21 0.42
CA TRP A 263 12.40 19.83 -0.33
C TRP A 263 12.32 19.27 -1.75
N LYS A 264 11.08 19.21 -2.27
CA LYS A 264 10.78 18.68 -3.60
C LYS A 264 10.21 19.81 -4.44
N PRO A 265 11.00 20.44 -5.33
CA PRO A 265 10.46 21.38 -6.30
C PRO A 265 9.66 20.61 -7.35
N ARG A 266 8.63 21.24 -7.88
CA ARG A 266 7.88 20.81 -9.06
C ARG A 266 7.74 21.99 -9.99
N TYR A 267 7.93 21.78 -11.28
CA TYR A 267 7.83 22.78 -12.33
C TYR A 267 6.58 22.46 -13.15
N PRO A 268 5.43 23.09 -12.86
CA PRO A 268 4.16 22.73 -13.50
C PRO A 268 4.16 22.93 -15.02
N ASP A 269 5.12 23.68 -15.55
CA ASP A 269 5.27 23.95 -16.98
C ASP A 269 5.85 22.73 -17.72
N THR A 270 6.76 21.98 -17.09
CA THR A 270 7.43 20.81 -17.68
C THR A 270 6.97 19.48 -17.08
N ASN A 271 6.50 19.49 -15.84
CA ASN A 271 6.05 18.31 -15.10
C ASN A 271 4.53 18.29 -15.02
N GLN A 272 3.90 17.65 -16.01
CA GLN A 272 2.44 17.53 -16.11
C GLN A 272 1.88 16.33 -15.31
N VAL A 273 2.71 15.69 -14.49
CA VAL A 273 2.27 14.58 -13.65
C VAL A 273 1.26 15.07 -12.63
N ARG A 274 0.22 14.27 -12.40
CA ARG A 274 -0.85 14.62 -11.48
C ARG A 274 -0.31 14.91 -10.07
N ALA A 275 -0.64 16.09 -9.56
CA ALA A 275 -0.30 16.57 -8.23
C ALA A 275 -1.54 16.54 -7.34
N ILE A 276 -1.38 16.20 -6.04
CA ILE A 276 -2.44 16.34 -5.03
C ILE A 276 -2.46 17.81 -4.61
N PRO A 277 -3.46 18.63 -4.99
CA PRO A 277 -3.38 20.08 -4.84
C PRO A 277 -2.99 20.55 -3.44
N ASN A 278 -3.51 19.87 -2.41
CA ASN A 278 -3.27 20.23 -1.02
C ASN A 278 -1.83 19.98 -0.52
N HIS A 279 -0.98 19.25 -1.26
CA HIS A 279 0.41 18.96 -0.88
C HIS A 279 1.44 19.88 -1.53
N TRP A 280 1.00 20.78 -2.42
CA TRP A 280 1.87 21.61 -3.25
C TRP A 280 1.63 23.09 -2.94
N ILE A 281 2.66 23.76 -2.45
CA ILE A 281 2.63 25.17 -2.07
C ILE A 281 3.17 25.98 -3.24
N THR A 282 2.49 27.05 -3.63
CA THR A 282 2.97 27.96 -4.68
C THR A 282 4.19 28.75 -4.21
N GLU A 283 5.03 29.15 -5.17
CA GLU A 283 6.25 29.92 -4.98
C GLU A 283 6.07 31.15 -4.06
N ASN A 284 5.03 31.96 -4.29
CA ASN A 284 4.80 33.19 -3.51
C ASN A 284 4.51 32.87 -2.05
N CYS A 285 3.53 31.99 -1.80
CA CYS A 285 3.15 31.55 -0.46
C CYS A 285 4.32 30.91 0.29
N PHE A 286 5.16 30.14 -0.41
CA PHE A 286 6.35 29.52 0.18
C PHE A 286 7.37 30.59 0.63
N LEU A 287 7.75 31.51 -0.26
CA LEU A 287 8.73 32.55 0.04
C LEU A 287 8.24 33.52 1.12
N GLU A 288 7.01 34.03 1.00
CA GLU A 288 6.41 34.94 1.98
C GLU A 288 6.40 34.34 3.38
N ARG A 289 6.02 33.06 3.50
CA ARG A 289 6.00 32.38 4.80
C ARG A 289 7.39 32.16 5.36
N ILE A 290 8.37 31.80 4.53
CA ILE A 290 9.76 31.64 4.97
C ILE A 290 10.30 32.96 5.53
N GLU A 291 10.08 34.07 4.83
CA GLU A 291 10.52 35.39 5.32
C GLU A 291 9.80 35.80 6.61
N LEU A 292 8.50 35.52 6.73
CA LEU A 292 7.75 35.78 7.95
C LEU A 292 8.26 34.94 9.14
N ILE A 293 8.65 33.69 8.91
CA ILE A 293 9.24 32.84 9.95
C ILE A 293 10.64 33.34 10.34
N LYS A 294 11.49 33.72 9.38
CA LYS A 294 12.84 34.25 9.66
C LYS A 294 12.81 35.55 10.44
N ALA A 295 11.82 36.41 10.16
CA ALA A 295 11.66 37.70 10.81
C ALA A 295 11.08 37.60 12.23
N ARG A 296 10.53 36.44 12.63
CA ARG A 296 10.12 36.22 14.02
C ARG A 296 11.36 35.89 14.84
N PRO A 297 11.77 36.75 15.79
CA PRO A 297 12.77 36.33 16.77
C PRO A 297 12.24 35.05 17.43
N GLU A 298 13.09 34.03 17.54
CA GLU A 298 12.78 32.85 18.34
C GLU A 298 12.39 33.37 19.72
N ALA A 299 11.09 33.39 20.03
CA ALA A 299 10.65 33.64 21.38
C ALA A 299 11.32 32.54 22.19
N ALA A 300 12.31 32.94 22.98
CA ALA A 300 12.96 32.04 23.92
C ALA A 300 11.83 31.28 24.60
N HIS A 301 11.86 29.96 24.48
CA HIS A 301 11.08 29.09 25.34
C HIS A 301 11.62 29.32 26.75
N ASP A 302 11.11 30.38 27.38
CA ASP A 302 11.33 30.62 28.78
C ASP A 302 10.55 29.51 29.49
N GLY A 303 11.30 28.56 30.01
CA GLY A 303 10.82 27.40 30.76
C GLY A 303 10.31 27.81 32.14
N SER A 304 9.50 28.85 32.21
CA SER A 304 8.91 29.41 33.41
C SER A 304 7.40 29.21 33.39
N THR A 305 6.96 27.96 33.26
CA THR A 305 5.63 27.59 33.78
C THR A 305 5.76 27.55 35.30
N SER A 306 5.62 28.73 35.90
CA SER A 306 5.39 28.91 37.32
C SER A 306 4.16 28.12 37.73
N LEU A 307 4.30 27.37 38.82
CA LEU A 307 3.22 26.89 39.66
C LEU A 307 2.20 28.02 39.90
N ILE A 308 0.92 27.72 39.66
CA ILE A 308 -0.24 27.78 40.57
C ILE A 308 -1.37 26.98 39.92
#